data_AF-A0A448ZBA7-F1
#
_entry.id   AF-A0A448ZBA7-F1
#
_cell.length_a   1.000
_cell.length_b   1.000
_cell.length_c   1.000
_cell.angle_alpha   90.00
_cell.angle_beta   90.00
_cell.angle_gamma   90.00
#
_symmetry.space_group_name_H-M   'P 1'
#
loop_
_entity.id
_entity.type
_entity.pdbx_description
1 polymer ?
#
loop_
_entity_poly.entity_id
_entity_poly.type
_entity_poly.pdbx_seq_one_letter_code
_entity_poly.pdbx_strand_id
1 'polypeptide(L)'
;MAGEKQDASLAGNKRDSTGETEGDKSGAVGGDDQNEYELDPEKRREARKMRRIMANRRSARESRERRKKLLTDLQDSVENLTTDNAVLTKENFSLRRELITLVEQSGGVASLSMIPNIQASLESARAFANLADPTAGVISDN
;
A
#
# COMPACT_ATOMS: atom_id res chain seq x y z
N MET A 1 -7.01 48.72 32.40
CA MET A 1 -6.73 47.73 31.33
C MET A 1 -5.68 46.76 31.86
N ALA A 2 -6.12 45.62 32.40
CA ALA A 2 -5.24 44.53 32.79
C ALA A 2 -5.21 43.53 31.63
N GLY A 3 -4.03 43.29 31.06
CA GLY A 3 -3.80 42.32 30.00
C GLY A 3 -3.27 41.03 30.60
N GLU A 4 -4.15 40.03 30.71
CA GLU A 4 -3.86 38.68 31.15
C GLU A 4 -3.23 37.90 29.99
N LYS A 5 -1.96 37.49 30.12
CA LYS A 5 -1.30 36.60 29.16
C LYS A 5 -1.44 35.17 29.68
N GLN A 6 -2.18 34.34 28.95
CA GLN A 6 -2.29 32.91 29.18
C GLN A 6 -1.15 32.18 28.46
N ASP A 7 -0.22 31.61 29.22
CA ASP A 7 0.81 30.70 28.70
C ASP A 7 0.22 29.28 28.61
N ALA A 8 -0.08 28.84 27.38
CA ALA A 8 -0.54 27.49 27.09
C ALA A 8 0.65 26.50 27.12
N SER A 9 0.74 25.70 28.18
CA SER A 9 1.64 24.57 28.29
C SER A 9 1.06 23.33 27.59
N LEU A 10 1.38 23.14 26.30
CA LEU A 10 1.14 21.85 25.65
C LEU A 10 2.23 20.84 26.05
N ALA A 11 1.87 19.99 27.00
CA ALA A 11 2.61 18.79 27.36
C ALA A 11 2.74 17.85 26.14
N GLY A 12 3.98 17.46 25.83
CA GLY A 12 4.29 16.53 24.76
C GLY A 12 3.84 15.11 25.09
N ASN A 13 2.99 14.55 24.23
CA ASN A 13 2.66 13.12 24.23
C ASN A 13 3.92 12.29 23.91
N LYS A 14 4.47 11.61 24.92
CA LYS A 14 5.34 10.44 24.72
C LYS A 14 4.49 9.32 24.11
N ARG A 15 4.69 9.04 22.83
CA ARG A 15 4.25 7.78 22.23
C ARG A 15 5.39 6.78 22.33
N ASP A 16 5.15 5.81 23.19
CA ASP A 16 5.85 4.54 23.29
C ASP A 16 5.74 3.83 21.94
N SER A 17 6.88 3.46 21.35
CA SER A 17 6.92 2.67 20.11
C SER A 17 7.92 1.53 20.29
N THR A 18 7.51 0.55 21.08
CA THR A 18 8.03 -0.81 21.07
C THR A 18 7.62 -1.47 19.75
N GLY A 19 8.39 -1.18 18.70
CA GLY A 19 8.34 -1.89 17.42
C GLY A 19 9.53 -2.83 17.33
N GLU A 20 9.25 -4.12 17.41
CA GLU A 20 10.21 -5.21 17.31
C GLU A 20 11.01 -5.12 16.00
N THR A 21 12.34 -5.04 16.11
CA THR A 21 13.26 -5.18 14.98
C THR A 21 14.02 -6.50 15.13
N GLU A 22 13.52 -7.54 14.50
CA GLU A 22 14.33 -8.68 14.06
C GLU A 22 15.05 -8.27 12.77
N GLY A 23 16.38 -8.21 12.78
CA GLY A 23 17.16 -7.90 11.59
C GLY A 23 18.60 -7.44 11.86
N ASP A 24 19.48 -8.42 11.91
CA ASP A 24 20.95 -8.35 11.84
C ASP A 24 21.72 -7.74 13.03
N LYS A 25 22.10 -8.64 13.95
CA LYS A 25 23.11 -8.43 14.99
C LYS A 25 24.51 -8.37 14.36
N SER A 26 24.85 -7.28 13.68
CA SER A 26 26.22 -6.97 13.29
C SER A 26 26.54 -5.50 13.60
N GLY A 27 26.88 -5.26 14.87
CA GLY A 27 27.18 -3.93 15.36
C GLY A 27 27.33 -3.91 16.87
N ALA A 28 28.32 -4.63 17.37
CA ALA A 28 28.81 -4.52 18.72
C ALA A 28 29.12 -3.05 19.06
N VAL A 29 28.21 -2.36 19.76
CA VAL A 29 28.49 -1.09 20.45
C VAL A 29 27.75 -1.11 21.79
N GLY A 30 28.02 -2.14 22.58
CA GLY A 30 27.63 -2.22 23.98
C GLY A 30 28.81 -2.19 24.95
N GLY A 31 30.01 -1.82 24.46
CA GLY A 31 31.27 -2.03 25.18
C GLY A 31 32.13 -0.80 25.43
N ASP A 32 31.73 0.41 25.02
CA ASP A 32 32.58 1.62 25.16
C ASP A 32 31.94 2.72 26.03
N ASP A 33 30.80 2.44 26.65
CA ASP A 33 30.13 3.40 27.55
C ASP A 33 30.81 3.47 28.92
N GLN A 34 31.63 2.47 29.27
CA GLN A 34 32.34 2.43 30.56
C GLN A 34 33.57 3.36 30.58
N ASN A 35 34.24 3.57 29.44
CA ASN A 35 35.38 4.50 29.33
C ASN A 35 34.93 5.96 29.16
N GLU A 36 33.65 6.20 28.86
CA GLU A 36 33.13 7.53 28.61
C GLU A 36 33.18 8.42 29.87
N TYR A 37 33.12 7.81 31.06
CA TYR A 37 33.19 8.51 32.35
C TYR A 37 34.61 8.88 32.79
N GLU A 38 35.64 8.27 32.20
CA GLU A 38 37.06 8.60 32.44
C GLU A 38 37.58 9.71 31.51
N LEU A 39 36.81 10.08 30.47
CA LEU A 39 37.12 11.20 29.60
C LEU A 39 36.80 12.54 30.28
N ASP A 40 37.68 13.52 30.06
CA ASP A 40 37.47 14.94 30.34
C ASP A 40 36.09 15.41 29.82
N PRO A 41 35.28 16.16 30.60
CA PRO A 41 33.94 16.61 30.23
C PRO A 41 33.76 17.10 28.78
N GLU A 42 34.77 17.73 28.19
CA GLU A 42 34.72 18.21 26.81
C GLU A 42 34.79 17.07 25.79
N LYS A 43 35.75 16.14 25.96
CA LYS A 43 35.88 14.94 25.12
C LYS A 43 34.64 14.05 25.19
N ARG A 44 33.98 13.98 26.36
CA ARG A 44 32.69 13.27 26.52
C ARG A 44 31.58 13.87 25.66
N ARG A 45 31.47 15.21 25.62
CA ARG A 45 30.47 15.90 24.80
C ARG A 45 30.71 15.65 23.31
N GLU A 46 31.97 15.66 22.88
CA GLU A 46 32.35 15.36 21.51
C GLU A 46 32.04 13.91 21.11
N ALA A 47 32.37 12.94 21.97
CA ALA A 47 32.05 11.53 21.74
C ALA A 47 30.54 11.30 21.58
N ARG A 48 29.71 11.89 22.45
CA ARG A 48 28.24 11.84 22.33
C ARG A 48 27.74 12.47 21.04
N LYS A 49 28.29 13.63 20.67
CA LYS A 49 27.94 14.32 19.43
C LYS A 49 28.25 13.45 18.22
N MET A 50 29.43 12.83 18.19
CA MET A 50 29.85 11.93 17.11
C MET A 50 28.96 10.69 17.04
N ARG A 51 28.64 10.06 18.18
CA ARG A 51 27.71 8.94 18.25
C ARG A 51 26.34 9.31 17.68
N ARG A 52 25.82 10.49 18.05
CA ARG A 52 24.54 11.00 17.54
C ARG A 52 24.58 11.24 16.03
N ILE A 53 25.65 11.81 15.51
CA ILE A 53 25.82 12.06 14.07
C ILE A 53 25.83 10.75 13.30
N MET A 54 26.59 9.74 13.77
CA MET A 54 26.65 8.43 13.11
C MET A 54 25.32 7.70 13.16
N ALA A 55 24.61 7.74 14.30
CA ALA A 55 23.28 7.16 14.44
C ALA A 55 22.28 7.83 13.48
N ASN A 56 22.23 9.15 13.46
CA ASN A 56 21.35 9.89 12.55
C ASN A 56 21.67 9.61 11.07
N ARG A 57 22.96 9.51 10.74
CA ARG A 57 23.41 9.14 9.39
C ARG A 57 22.90 7.75 8.99
N ARG A 58 22.97 6.77 9.91
CA ARG A 58 22.46 5.41 9.67
C ARG A 58 20.95 5.43 9.47
N SER A 59 20.20 6.06 10.38
CA SER A 59 18.74 6.16 10.30
C SER A 59 18.26 6.91 9.05
N ALA A 60 18.96 7.97 8.63
CA ALA A 60 18.64 8.70 7.41
C ALA A 60 18.85 7.84 6.15
N ARG A 61 19.91 7.03 6.10
CA ARG A 61 20.13 6.07 5.01
C ARG A 61 19.02 5.04 4.96
N GLU A 62 18.72 4.41 6.10
CA GLU A 62 17.68 3.37 6.19
C GLU A 62 16.30 3.92 5.81
N SER A 63 15.96 5.15 6.22
CA SER A 63 14.72 5.81 5.82
C SER A 63 14.63 6.00 4.31
N ARG A 64 15.73 6.39 3.66
CA ARG A 64 15.79 6.52 2.19
C ARG A 64 15.67 5.16 1.51
N GLU A 65 16.33 4.13 2.03
CA GLU A 65 16.25 2.76 1.50
C GLU A 65 14.83 2.20 1.61
N ARG A 66 14.17 2.37 2.77
CA ARG A 66 12.76 1.97 2.95
C ARG A 66 11.83 2.66 1.96
N ARG A 67 12.00 3.99 1.76
CA ARG A 67 11.21 4.73 0.76
C ARG A 67 11.48 4.23 -0.66
N LYS A 68 12.75 3.99 -1.00
CA LYS A 68 13.12 3.47 -2.32
C LYS A 68 12.49 2.09 -2.57
N LYS A 69 12.58 1.19 -1.58
CA LYS A 69 11.97 -0.13 -1.64
C LYS A 69 10.46 -0.03 -1.86
N LEU A 70 9.76 0.76 -1.05
CA LEU A 70 8.31 0.96 -1.22
C LEU A 70 7.95 1.49 -2.61
N LEU A 71 8.73 2.42 -3.15
CA LEU A 71 8.49 2.94 -4.49
C LEU A 71 8.65 1.84 -5.55
N THR A 72 9.69 1.02 -5.44
CA THR A 72 9.91 -0.14 -6.33
C THR A 72 8.78 -1.15 -6.19
N ASP A 73 8.41 -1.55 -4.96
CA ASP A 73 7.33 -2.51 -4.71
C ASP A 73 5.99 -2.01 -5.30
N LEU A 74 5.71 -0.71 -5.23
CA LEU A 74 4.52 -0.10 -5.84
C LEU A 74 4.58 -0.11 -7.37
N GLN A 75 5.74 0.17 -7.96
CA GLN A 75 5.93 0.12 -9.41
C GLN A 75 5.71 -1.30 -9.93
N ASP A 76 6.34 -2.29 -9.28
CA ASP A 76 6.20 -3.71 -9.60
C ASP A 76 4.74 -4.17 -9.45
N SER A 77 4.05 -3.71 -8.40
CA SER A 77 2.63 -4.04 -8.20
C SER A 77 1.74 -3.47 -9.31
N VAL A 78 1.99 -2.24 -9.77
CA VAL A 78 1.22 -1.63 -10.86
C VAL A 78 1.48 -2.37 -12.16
N GLU A 79 2.73 -2.72 -12.44
CA GLU A 79 3.11 -3.50 -13.62
C GLU A 79 2.38 -4.85 -13.62
N ASN A 80 2.49 -5.61 -12.52
CA ASN A 80 1.85 -6.92 -12.36
C ASN A 80 0.32 -6.83 -12.50
N LEU A 81 -0.32 -5.86 -11.82
CA LEU A 81 -1.77 -5.69 -11.93
C LEU A 81 -2.20 -5.29 -13.34
N THR A 82 -1.38 -4.52 -14.05
CA THR A 82 -1.66 -4.12 -15.44
C THR A 82 -1.54 -5.32 -16.38
N THR A 83 -0.50 -6.15 -16.21
CA THR A 83 -0.34 -7.38 -17.00
C THR A 83 -1.47 -8.36 -16.73
N ASP A 84 -1.84 -8.57 -15.47
CA ASP A 84 -2.91 -9.47 -15.07
C ASP A 84 -4.26 -8.98 -15.62
N ASN A 85 -4.53 -7.68 -15.55
CA ASN A 85 -5.74 -7.10 -16.11
C ASN A 85 -5.82 -7.29 -17.63
N ALA A 86 -4.70 -7.12 -18.35
CA ALA A 86 -4.63 -7.35 -19.79
C ALA A 86 -4.90 -8.82 -20.15
N VAL A 87 -4.34 -9.76 -19.37
CA VAL A 87 -4.58 -11.20 -19.54
C VAL A 87 -6.05 -11.53 -19.29
N LEU A 88 -6.60 -11.10 -18.15
CA LEU A 88 -8.00 -11.35 -17.79
C LEU A 88 -8.97 -10.74 -18.80
N THR A 89 -8.67 -9.54 -19.31
CA THR A 89 -9.49 -8.90 -20.36
C THR A 89 -9.48 -9.72 -21.64
N LYS A 90 -8.31 -10.24 -22.06
CA LYS A 90 -8.18 -11.10 -23.23
C LYS A 90 -8.91 -12.43 -23.06
N GLU A 91 -8.82 -13.04 -21.89
CA GLU A 91 -9.55 -14.27 -21.55
C GLU A 91 -11.06 -14.02 -21.56
N ASN A 92 -11.51 -12.93 -20.93
CA ASN A 92 -12.93 -12.56 -20.91
C ASN A 92 -13.47 -12.34 -22.32
N PHE A 93 -12.71 -11.67 -23.19
CA PHE A 93 -13.07 -11.50 -24.59
C PHE A 93 -13.17 -12.85 -25.33
N SER A 94 -12.21 -13.75 -25.10
CA SER A 94 -12.18 -15.08 -25.73
C SER A 94 -13.38 -15.92 -25.29
N LEU A 95 -13.67 -15.95 -23.99
CA LEU A 95 -14.83 -16.66 -23.42
C LEU A 95 -16.15 -16.08 -23.93
N ARG A 96 -16.28 -14.75 -24.03
CA ARG A 96 -17.48 -14.13 -24.62
C ARG A 96 -17.67 -14.54 -26.08
N ARG A 97 -16.59 -14.61 -26.86
CA ARG A 97 -16.62 -15.06 -28.25
C ARG A 97 -17.03 -16.53 -28.37
N GLU A 98 -16.49 -17.40 -27.51
CA GLU A 98 -16.88 -18.81 -27.43
C GLU A 98 -18.35 -18.97 -27.05
N LEU A 99 -18.82 -18.19 -26.07
CA LEU A 99 -20.22 -18.17 -25.64
C LEU A 99 -21.15 -17.76 -26.80
N ILE A 100 -20.82 -16.69 -27.53
CA ILE A 100 -21.57 -16.28 -28.73
C ILE A 100 -21.63 -17.42 -29.75
N THR A 101 -20.48 -18.06 -30.02
CA THR A 101 -20.39 -19.17 -30.99
C THR A 101 -21.28 -20.35 -30.58
N LEU A 102 -21.27 -20.72 -29.30
CA LEU A 102 -22.11 -21.80 -28.77
C LEU A 102 -23.60 -21.45 -28.83
N VAL A 103 -23.96 -20.20 -28.50
CA VAL A 103 -25.34 -19.69 -28.58
C VAL A 103 -25.85 -19.72 -30.02
N GLU A 104 -25.02 -19.34 -31.00
CA GLU A 104 -25.37 -19.43 -32.42
C GLU A 104 -25.60 -20.89 -32.84
N GLN A 105 -24.70 -21.80 -32.45
CA GLN A 105 -24.83 -23.23 -32.73
C GLN A 105 -26.07 -23.87 -32.11
N SER A 106 -26.52 -23.40 -30.94
CA SER A 106 -27.70 -23.93 -30.27
C SER A 106 -29.03 -23.41 -30.84
N GLY A 107 -29.03 -22.54 -31.85
CA GLY A 107 -30.24 -21.95 -32.41
C GLY A 107 -30.66 -20.63 -31.74
N GLY A 108 -29.70 -19.91 -31.14
CA GLY A 108 -29.88 -18.60 -30.53
C GLY A 108 -30.25 -18.63 -29.04
N VAL A 109 -30.25 -17.46 -28.40
CA VAL A 109 -30.51 -17.29 -26.96
C VAL A 109 -31.91 -17.80 -26.57
N ALA A 110 -32.86 -17.74 -27.51
CA ALA A 110 -34.23 -18.18 -27.30
C ALA A 110 -34.33 -19.70 -27.03
N SER A 111 -33.55 -20.52 -27.74
CA SER A 111 -33.54 -21.97 -27.51
C SER A 111 -32.89 -22.33 -26.16
N LEU A 112 -31.84 -21.60 -25.78
CA LEU A 112 -31.14 -21.77 -24.50
C LEU A 112 -32.01 -21.34 -23.31
N SER A 113 -32.81 -20.28 -23.48
CA SER A 113 -33.72 -19.77 -22.45
C SER A 113 -34.89 -20.69 -22.11
N MET A 114 -35.16 -21.72 -22.94
CA MET A 114 -36.15 -22.76 -22.65
C MET A 114 -35.61 -23.85 -21.70
N ILE A 115 -34.31 -23.85 -21.39
CA ILE A 115 -33.70 -24.79 -20.45
C ILE A 115 -33.73 -24.16 -19.04
N PRO A 116 -34.49 -24.72 -18.07
CA PRO A 116 -34.75 -24.07 -16.77
C PRO A 116 -33.50 -23.67 -15.98
N ASN A 117 -32.41 -24.44 -16.06
CA ASN A 117 -31.15 -24.12 -15.37
C ASN A 117 -30.35 -22.96 -16.00
N ILE A 118 -30.64 -22.59 -17.26
CA ILE A 118 -29.90 -21.57 -17.99
C ILE A 118 -30.51 -20.18 -17.76
N GLN A 119 -31.82 -20.10 -17.46
CA GLN A 119 -32.49 -18.83 -17.12
C GLN A 119 -31.88 -18.14 -15.89
N ALA A 120 -31.67 -18.87 -14.79
CA ALA A 120 -31.09 -18.30 -13.56
C ALA A 120 -29.64 -17.79 -13.78
N SER A 121 -28.88 -18.47 -14.63
CA SER A 121 -27.51 -18.09 -14.99
C SER A 121 -27.48 -16.84 -15.89
N LEU A 122 -28.43 -16.72 -16.83
CA LEU A 122 -28.59 -15.56 -17.71
C LEU A 122 -29.02 -14.30 -16.94
N GLU A 123 -29.91 -14.43 -15.96
CA GLU A 123 -30.32 -13.31 -15.10
C GLU A 123 -29.17 -12.80 -14.25
N SER A 124 -28.39 -13.71 -13.67
CA SER A 124 -27.19 -13.37 -12.91
C SER A 124 -26.15 -12.67 -13.81
N ALA A 125 -25.90 -13.18 -15.01
CA ALA A 125 -25.00 -12.55 -15.98
C ALA A 125 -25.46 -11.15 -16.43
N ARG A 126 -26.78 -10.93 -16.57
CA ARG A 126 -27.35 -9.60 -16.84
C ARG A 126 -27.14 -8.63 -15.68
N ALA A 127 -27.28 -9.09 -14.44
CA ALA A 127 -27.01 -8.25 -13.27
C ALA A 127 -25.55 -7.77 -13.24
N PHE A 128 -24.58 -8.64 -13.60
CA PHE A 128 -23.18 -8.25 -13.73
C PHE A 128 -22.91 -7.29 -14.89
N ALA A 129 -23.57 -7.45 -16.04
CA ALA A 129 -23.43 -6.53 -17.17
C ALA A 129 -23.91 -5.11 -16.83
N ASN A 130 -24.96 -4.98 -16.02
CA ASN A 130 -25.48 -3.67 -15.59
C ASN A 130 -24.56 -2.94 -14.58
N LEU A 131 -23.68 -3.65 -13.85
CA LEU A 131 -22.69 -3.01 -12.97
C LEU A 131 -21.43 -2.56 -13.71
N ALA A 132 -21.16 -3.11 -14.91
CA ALA A 132 -19.94 -2.84 -15.67
C ALA A 132 -19.99 -1.54 -16.49
N ASP A 133 -21.13 -0.83 -16.53
CA ASP A 133 -21.26 0.47 -17.19
C ASP A 133 -21.49 1.61 -16.17
N PRO A 134 -20.42 2.18 -15.58
CA PRO A 134 -20.53 3.34 -14.69
C PRO A 134 -20.71 4.67 -15.42
N THR A 135 -20.81 4.70 -16.76
CA THR A 135 -20.83 5.97 -17.53
C THR A 135 -22.21 6.55 -17.80
N ALA A 136 -23.30 5.82 -17.51
CA ALA A 136 -24.67 6.31 -17.69
C ALA A 136 -25.19 7.21 -16.53
N GLY A 137 -24.38 7.46 -15.49
CA GLY A 137 -24.79 8.16 -14.27
C GLY A 137 -24.35 9.61 -14.12
N VAL A 138 -23.63 10.20 -15.09
CA VAL A 138 -23.30 11.65 -15.04
C VAL A 138 -24.47 12.44 -15.62
N ILE A 139 -25.56 12.52 -14.83
CA ILE A 139 -26.63 13.49 -15.06
C ILE A 139 -26.11 14.85 -14.61
N SER A 140 -25.78 15.65 -15.61
CA SER A 140 -25.85 17.12 -15.69
C SER A 140 -26.19 17.87 -14.39
N ASP A 141 -25.17 18.46 -13.75
CA ASP A 141 -25.39 19.60 -12.86
C ASP A 141 -25.66 20.84 -13.72
N ASN A 142 -26.82 21.45 -13.52
CA ASN A 142 -27.19 22.78 -13.98
C ASN A 142 -27.69 23.57 -12.77
#